data_AF-R7N277-F1
#
_entry.id   AF-R7N277-F1
#
_cell.length_a   1.000
_cell.length_b   1.000
_cell.length_c   1.000
_cell.angle_alpha   90.00
_cell.angle_beta   90.00
_cell.angle_gamma   90.00
#
_symmetry.space_group_name_H-M   'P 1'
#
loop_
_entity.id
_entity.type
_entity.pdbx_description
1 polymer ?
#
loop_
_entity_poly.entity_id
_entity_poly.type
_entity_poly.pdbx_seq_one_letter_code
_entity_poly.pdbx_strand_id
1 'polypeptide(L)'
;MNKIQSETEEIAKRLEEGVRDVFHSQKYMDYLKVMSQFHEYSLNNTLLIMMQRPSASIVAGYNAWKQMGRQVNRGEKGIRILAPSPYE
;
A
#
# COMPACT_ATOMS: atom_id res chain seq x y z
N MET A 1 -22.41 12.92 1.71
CA MET A 1 -21.18 12.24 1.25
C MET A 1 -21.01 10.95 2.04
N ASN A 2 -20.83 9.82 1.37
CA ASN A 2 -20.60 8.52 2.00
C ASN A 2 -19.22 8.50 2.67
N LYS A 3 -19.12 7.98 3.89
CA LYS A 3 -17.86 7.90 4.68
C LYS A 3 -16.71 7.21 3.94
N ILE A 4 -17.04 6.24 3.08
CA ILE A 4 -16.07 5.52 2.25
C ILE A 4 -15.44 6.48 1.21
N GLN A 5 -16.24 7.37 0.62
CA GLN A 5 -15.79 8.32 -0.38
C GLN A 5 -14.80 9.34 0.20
N SER A 6 -15.05 9.83 1.42
CA SER A 6 -14.13 10.74 2.12
C SER A 6 -12.82 10.05 2.51
N GLU A 7 -12.86 8.78 2.93
CA GLU A 7 -11.63 8.02 3.25
C GLU A 7 -10.79 7.74 2.00
N THR A 8 -11.41 7.49 0.85
CA THR A 8 -10.68 7.32 -0.42
C THR A 8 -10.02 8.62 -0.88
N GLU A 9 -10.70 9.75 -0.73
CA GLU A 9 -10.15 11.07 -1.07
C GLU A 9 -8.96 11.44 -0.17
N GLU A 10 -9.04 11.14 1.13
CA GLU A 10 -7.94 11.37 2.07
C GLU A 10 -6.70 10.54 1.72
N ILE A 11 -6.90 9.26 1.36
CA ILE A 11 -5.80 8.38 0.93
C ILE A 11 -5.18 8.87 -0.38
N ALA A 12 -6.00 9.29 -1.35
CA ALA A 12 -5.53 9.83 -2.61
C ALA A 12 -4.70 11.11 -2.40
N LYS A 13 -5.15 12.02 -1.54
CA LYS A 13 -4.42 13.24 -1.21
C LYS A 13 -3.09 12.97 -0.54
N ARG A 14 -3.05 12.04 0.43
CA ARG A 14 -1.79 11.61 1.07
C ARG A 14 -0.84 10.97 0.07
N LEU A 15 -1.37 10.24 -0.92
CA LEU A 15 -0.57 9.66 -2.00
C LEU A 15 0.08 10.76 -2.84
N GLU A 16 -0.67 11.78 -3.27
CA GLU A 16 -0.12 12.91 -4.05
C GLU A 16 0.99 13.66 -3.30
N GLU A 17 0.78 13.94 -2.01
CA GLU A 17 1.79 14.57 -1.14
C GLU A 17 3.02 13.66 -0.98
N GLY A 18 2.81 12.36 -0.77
CA GLY A 18 3.88 11.36 -0.66
C GLY A 18 4.70 11.20 -1.94
N VAL A 19 4.06 11.23 -3.12
CA VAL A 19 4.75 11.21 -4.42
C VAL A 19 5.69 12.39 -4.53
N ARG A 20 5.23 13.60 -4.20
CA ARG A 20 6.03 14.83 -4.30
C ARG A 20 7.27 14.79 -3.41
N ASP A 21 7.15 14.27 -2.19
CA ASP A 21 8.26 14.19 -1.22
C ASP A 21 9.27 13.08 -1.53
N VAL A 22 8.81 11.98 -2.13
CA VAL A 22 9.67 10.84 -2.50
C VAL A 22 10.68 11.24 -3.58
N PHE A 23 10.33 12.12 -4.53
CA PHE A 23 11.25 12.54 -5.60
C PHE A 23 12.36 13.54 -5.18
N HIS A 24 12.33 14.07 -3.95
CA HIS A 24 13.26 15.11 -3.50
C HIS A 24 14.23 14.67 -2.39
N SER A 25 14.19 13.41 -1.93
CA SER A 25 14.93 12.99 -0.72
C SER A 25 15.48 11.56 -0.76
N GLN A 26 16.25 11.21 0.27
CA GLN A 26 16.74 9.84 0.55
C GLN A 26 15.63 8.77 0.54
N LYS A 27 14.37 9.17 0.75
CA LYS A 27 13.18 8.31 0.66
C LYS A 27 12.95 7.74 -0.75
N TYR A 28 13.53 8.36 -1.79
CA TYR A 28 13.53 7.81 -3.15
C TYR A 28 14.20 6.44 -3.22
N MET A 29 15.31 6.24 -2.50
CA MET A 29 16.02 4.97 -2.49
C MET A 29 15.24 3.88 -1.76
N ASP A 30 14.53 4.23 -0.68
CA ASP A 30 13.64 3.30 0.01
C ASP A 30 12.44 2.94 -0.87
N TYR A 31 11.92 3.90 -1.64
CA TYR A 31 10.89 3.66 -2.64
C TYR A 31 11.36 2.69 -3.73
N LEU A 32 12.55 2.91 -4.29
CA LEU A 32 13.13 2.01 -5.30
C LEU A 32 13.36 0.59 -4.76
N LYS A 33 13.77 0.45 -3.49
CA LYS A 33 13.94 -0.86 -2.83
C LYS A 33 12.62 -1.60 -2.63
N VAL A 34 11.54 -0.88 -2.31
CA VAL A 34 10.21 -1.48 -2.17
C VAL A 34 9.67 -1.85 -3.55
N MET A 35 9.83 -0.96 -4.54
CA MET A 35 9.45 -1.23 -5.93
C MET A 35 10.17 -2.46 -6.50
N SER A 36 11.43 -2.69 -6.14
CA SER A 36 12.18 -3.88 -6.56
C SER A 36 11.74 -5.17 -5.86
N GLN A 37 10.91 -5.11 -4.82
CA GLN A 37 10.38 -6.30 -4.13
C GLN A 37 8.94 -6.63 -4.55
N PHE A 38 8.19 -5.64 -5.02
CA PHE A 38 6.78 -5.75 -5.37
C PHE A 38 6.53 -5.60 -6.87
N HIS A 39 7.04 -6.54 -7.68
CA HIS A 39 6.92 -6.49 -9.14
C HIS A 39 5.49 -6.62 -9.68
N GLU A 40 4.57 -7.16 -8.89
CA GLU A 40 3.18 -7.43 -9.29
C GLU A 40 2.20 -6.30 -8.90
N TYR A 41 2.64 -5.31 -8.13
CA TYR A 41 1.80 -4.20 -7.69
C TYR A 41 1.96 -2.97 -8.58
N SER A 42 0.86 -2.27 -8.84
CA SER A 42 0.89 -0.97 -9.52
C SER A 42 1.69 0.05 -8.71
N LEU A 43 2.27 1.05 -9.38
CA LEU A 43 3.06 2.11 -8.74
C LEU A 43 2.34 2.76 -7.54
N ASN A 44 1.05 3.06 -7.69
CA ASN A 44 0.23 3.63 -6.62
C ASN A 44 0.10 2.68 -5.42
N ASN A 45 -0.09 1.38 -5.67
CA ASN A 45 -0.16 0.40 -4.60
C ASN A 45 1.20 0.19 -3.92
N THR A 46 2.29 0.18 -4.66
CA THR A 46 3.66 0.11 -4.10
C THR A 46 3.93 1.28 -3.16
N LEU A 47 3.61 2.51 -3.57
CA LEU A 47 3.77 3.69 -2.73
C LEU A 47 2.83 3.65 -1.51
N LEU A 48 1.57 3.26 -1.72
CA LEU A 48 0.58 3.14 -0.64
C LEU A 48 0.98 2.09 0.41
N ILE A 49 1.57 0.97 -0.01
CA ILE A 49 2.17 -0.03 0.89
C ILE A 49 3.33 0.59 1.66
N MET A 50 4.28 1.22 0.97
CA MET A 50 5.44 1.86 1.60
C MET A 50 5.04 2.88 2.66
N MET A 51 4.05 3.73 2.37
CA MET A 51 3.58 4.77 3.31
C MET A 51 2.90 4.20 4.56
N GLN A 52 2.26 3.03 4.45
CA GLN A 52 1.59 2.38 5.59
C GLN A 52 2.54 1.45 6.36
N ARG A 53 3.45 0.79 5.66
CA ARG A 53 4.41 -0.18 6.22
C ARG A 53 5.70 -0.21 5.38
N PRO A 54 6.68 0.66 5.67
CA PRO A 54 7.94 0.71 4.92
C PRO A 54 8.77 -0.58 4.97
N SER A 55 8.57 -1.40 6.01
CA SER A 55 9.25 -2.68 6.21
C SER A 55 8.50 -3.88 5.62
N ALA A 56 7.44 -3.66 4.83
CA ALA A 56 6.70 -4.74 4.18
C ALA A 56 7.57 -5.44 3.13
N SER A 57 7.65 -6.75 3.20
CA SER A 57 8.34 -7.60 2.21
C SER A 57 7.37 -8.46 1.39
N ILE A 58 6.22 -8.82 1.96
CA ILE A 58 5.16 -9.58 1.30
C ILE A 58 3.82 -9.00 1.76
N VAL A 59 2.91 -8.80 0.81
CA VAL A 59 1.53 -8.36 1.07
C VAL A 59 0.60 -9.44 0.54
N ALA A 60 -0.33 -9.88 1.38
CA ALA A 60 -1.32 -10.87 1.00
C ALA A 60 -2.60 -10.70 1.82
N GLY A 61 -3.71 -11.18 1.27
CA GLY A 61 -4.98 -11.23 1.99
C GLY A 61 -4.93 -12.22 3.16
N TYR A 62 -5.81 -12.03 4.14
CA TYR A 62 -5.87 -12.87 5.35
C TYR A 62 -6.00 -14.37 5.04
N ASN A 63 -6.85 -14.74 4.08
CA ASN A 63 -7.04 -16.13 3.68
C ASN A 63 -5.80 -16.71 2.98
N ALA A 64 -5.07 -15.91 2.20
CA ALA A 64 -3.82 -16.33 1.59
C ALA A 64 -2.76 -16.63 2.65
N TRP A 65 -2.65 -15.80 3.69
CA TRP A 65 -1.77 -16.09 4.82
C TRP A 65 -2.10 -17.42 5.50
N LYS A 66 -3.39 -17.69 5.72
CA LYS A 66 -3.85 -18.98 6.27
C LYS A 66 -3.49 -20.18 5.38
N GLN A 67 -3.65 -20.05 4.06
CA GLN A 67 -3.27 -21.11 3.11
C GLN A 67 -1.76 -21.38 3.12
N MET A 68 -0.94 -20.37 3.42
CA MET A 68 0.51 -20.52 3.62
C MET A 68 0.89 -21.04 5.02
N GLY A 69 -0.08 -21.48 5.82
CA GLY A 69 0.15 -21.97 7.18
C GLY A 69 0.53 -20.87 8.18
N ARG A 70 0.23 -19.60 7.88
CA ARG A 70 0.56 -18.44 8.72
C ARG A 70 -0.71 -17.85 9.33
N GLN A 71 -0.58 -17.29 10.52
CA GLN A 71 -1.67 -16.62 11.23
C GLN A 71 -1.30 -15.17 11.53
N VAL A 72 -2.21 -14.24 11.24
CA VAL A 72 -2.03 -12.83 11.61
C VAL A 72 -2.16 -12.70 13.13
N ASN A 73 -1.21 -11.98 13.75
CA ASN A 73 -1.19 -11.74 15.19
C ASN A 73 -2.44 -10.98 15.65
N ARG A 74 -2.90 -11.28 16.87
CA ARG A 74 -4.07 -10.62 17.45
C ARG A 74 -3.79 -9.12 17.63
N GLY A 75 -4.68 -8.28 17.12
CA GLY A 75 -4.58 -6.81 17.24
C GLY A 75 -3.89 -6.11 16.06
N GLU A 76 -3.34 -6.87 15.11
CA GLU A 76 -2.77 -6.30 13.89
C GLU A 76 -3.84 -5.65 13.02
N LYS A 77 -3.44 -4.58 12.32
CA LYS A 77 -4.29 -3.86 11.37
C LYS A 77 -3.80 -4.12 9.94
N GLY A 78 -4.74 -4.46 9.06
CA GLY A 78 -4.43 -4.58 7.63
C GLY A 78 -4.02 -3.23 7.03
N ILE A 79 -3.25 -3.30 5.95
CA ILE A 79 -2.95 -2.14 5.09
C ILE A 79 -3.98 -2.07 3.96
N ARG A 80 -4.26 -0.87 3.47
CA ARG A 80 -5.18 -0.65 2.34
C ARG A 80 -4.43 -0.78 1.02
N ILE A 81 -5.09 -1.40 0.04
CA ILE A 81 -4.65 -1.54 -1.35
C ILE A 81 -5.78 -1.01 -2.23
N LEU A 82 -5.44 -0.26 -3.27
CA LEU A 82 -6.40 0.18 -4.29
C LEU A 82 -6.75 -1.00 -5.17
N ALA A 83 -8.03 -1.38 -5.16
CA ALA A 83 -8.56 -2.37 -6.08
C ALA A 83 -8.67 -1.77 -7.49
N PRO A 84 -8.44 -2.55 -8.55
CA PRO A 84 -8.75 -2.10 -9.91
C PRO A 84 -10.25 -1.81 -9.99
N SER A 85 -10.61 -0.58 -10.36
CA SER A 85 -11.98 -0.27 -10.74
C SER A 85 -12.18 -0.77 -12.17
N PRO A 86 -13.22 -1.57 -12.46
CA PRO A 86 -13.69 -1.70 -13.83
C PRO A 86 -13.99 -0.31 -14.38
N TYR A 87 -13.60 -0.04 -15.61
CA TYR A 87 -14.04 1.14 -16.34
C TYR A 87 -15.54 0.99 -16.59
N GLU A 88 -16.35 1.98 -16.20
CA GLU A 88 -17.73 2.14 -16.71
C GLU A 88 -17.71 2.85 -18.07
#